data_AF-A0A1E8FDB0-F1
#
_entry.id   AF-A0A1E8FDB0-F1
#
_cell.length_a   1.000
_cell.length_b   1.000
_cell.length_c   1.000
_cell.angle_alpha   90.00
_cell.angle_beta   90.00
_cell.angle_gamma   90.00
#
_symmetry.space_group_name_H-M   'P 1'
#
loop_
_entity.id
_entity.type
_entity.pdbx_description
1 polymer ?
#
loop_
_entity_poly.entity_id
_entity_poly.type
_entity_poly.pdbx_seq_one_letter_code
_entity_poly.pdbx_strand_id
1 'polypeptide(L)'
;MTEKPYLVSGRNTIIHKIRKFDLLLINGNDDPAVVVNYKGIKEYTGKIPDNKREAKMMDMELVDVTSSEVFGDEKTLIFIQTLNGKEYKVDYSKKGTSLFIRVHQDSIF
;
A
#
# COMPACT_ATOMS: atom_id res chain seq x y z
N MET A 1 -4.78 -17.54 -14.35
CA MET A 1 -5.06 -16.48 -13.35
C MET A 1 -3.74 -15.79 -13.06
N THR A 2 -3.61 -14.51 -13.37
CA THR A 2 -2.39 -13.75 -13.05
C THR A 2 -2.33 -13.53 -11.55
N GLU A 3 -1.21 -13.89 -10.92
CA GLU A 3 -1.02 -13.72 -9.48
C GLU A 3 -1.09 -12.23 -9.09
N LYS A 4 -1.78 -11.90 -7.98
CA LYS A 4 -1.81 -10.53 -7.45
C LYS A 4 -0.38 -10.09 -7.07
N PRO A 5 0.02 -8.84 -7.32
CA PRO A 5 1.37 -8.34 -6.99
C PRO A 5 1.59 -8.11 -5.48
N TYR A 6 0.63 -8.50 -4.67
CA TYR A 6 0.64 -8.43 -3.22
C TYR A 6 -0.10 -9.64 -2.62
N LEU A 7 0.10 -9.86 -1.32
CA LEU A 7 -0.81 -10.66 -0.50
C LEU A 7 -1.26 -9.85 0.72
N VAL A 8 -2.42 -10.21 1.26
CA VAL A 8 -2.88 -9.75 2.57
C VAL A 8 -2.49 -10.78 3.62
N SER A 9 -2.02 -10.30 4.77
CA SER A 9 -1.62 -11.11 5.90
C SER A 9 -2.18 -10.51 7.19
N GLY A 10 -2.65 -11.38 8.09
CA GLY A 10 -3.27 -10.95 9.35
C GLY A 10 -4.44 -9.99 9.14
N ARG A 11 -4.57 -9.00 10.03
CA ARG A 11 -5.68 -8.03 10.01
C ARG A 11 -5.39 -6.78 9.18
N ASN A 12 -4.14 -6.34 9.13
CA ASN A 12 -3.76 -5.02 8.61
C ASN A 12 -2.43 -5.04 7.83
N THR A 13 -1.92 -6.21 7.42
CA THR A 13 -0.61 -6.31 6.76
C THR A 13 -0.75 -6.61 5.27
N ILE A 14 -0.07 -5.83 4.44
CA ILE A 14 0.04 -6.05 2.99
C ILE A 14 1.51 -6.35 2.66
N ILE A 15 1.76 -7.42 1.93
CA ILE A 15 3.11 -7.82 1.51
C ILE A 15 3.22 -7.67 0.00
N HIS A 16 4.10 -6.77 -0.45
CA HIS A 16 4.38 -6.58 -1.86
C HIS A 16 5.31 -7.69 -2.37
N LYS A 17 4.92 -8.38 -3.46
CA LYS A 17 5.64 -9.56 -3.98
C LYS A 17 6.26 -9.40 -5.37
N ILE A 18 5.79 -8.46 -6.19
CA ILE A 18 6.15 -8.42 -7.62
C ILE A 18 6.67 -7.03 -8.01
N ARG A 19 7.97 -6.92 -8.29
CA ARG A 19 8.64 -5.65 -8.66
C ARG A 19 8.07 -4.95 -9.88
N LYS A 20 7.40 -5.68 -10.78
CA LYS A 20 6.87 -5.14 -12.05
C LYS A 20 5.80 -4.08 -11.85
N PHE A 21 5.06 -4.13 -10.74
CA PHE A 21 3.94 -3.23 -10.49
C PHE A 21 4.15 -2.48 -9.18
N ASP A 22 3.93 -1.18 -9.18
CA ASP A 22 3.78 -0.43 -7.94
C ASP A 22 2.39 -0.72 -7.34
N LEU A 23 2.26 -0.74 -6.02
CA LEU A 23 0.95 -0.81 -5.37
C LEU A 23 0.51 0.62 -5.03
N LEU A 24 -0.68 1.00 -5.46
CA LEU A 24 -1.33 2.24 -5.03
C LEU A 24 -2.43 1.89 -4.03
N LEU A 25 -2.17 2.13 -2.75
CA LEU A 25 -3.13 1.87 -1.68
C LEU A 25 -4.06 3.07 -1.50
N ILE A 26 -5.36 2.78 -1.46
CA ILE A 26 -6.41 3.71 -1.06
C ILE A 26 -7.10 3.18 0.20
N ASN A 27 -7.41 4.08 1.13
CA ASN A 27 -8.02 3.76 2.43
C ASN A 27 -9.29 4.59 2.61
N GLY A 28 -10.36 4.21 1.93
CA GLY A 28 -11.54 5.08 1.84
C GLY A 28 -11.27 6.32 0.99
N ASN A 29 -12.07 7.36 1.20
CA ASN A 29 -12.07 8.54 0.33
C ASN A 29 -11.26 9.72 0.89
N ASP A 30 -11.12 9.82 2.22
CA ASP A 30 -10.59 11.01 2.90
C ASP A 30 -9.13 10.87 3.35
N ASP A 31 -8.58 9.66 3.30
CA ASP A 31 -7.20 9.38 3.67
C ASP A 31 -6.25 9.46 2.48
N PRO A 32 -5.03 9.98 2.68
CA PRO A 32 -4.06 10.13 1.61
C PRO A 32 -3.66 8.77 1.02
N ALA A 33 -3.69 8.66 -0.31
CA ALA A 33 -3.22 7.47 -0.99
C ALA A 33 -1.71 7.25 -0.77
N VAL A 34 -1.30 6.00 -0.77
CA VAL A 34 0.10 5.62 -0.51
C VAL A 34 0.60 4.74 -1.63
N VAL A 35 1.74 5.13 -2.23
CA VAL A 35 2.39 4.32 -3.27
C VAL A 35 3.53 3.52 -2.67
N VAL A 36 3.53 2.23 -2.99
CA VAL A 36 4.53 1.25 -2.56
C VAL A 36 5.23 0.73 -3.80
N ASN A 37 6.55 0.83 -3.82
CA ASN A 37 7.38 0.30 -4.89
C ASN A 37 8.52 -0.53 -4.31
N TYR A 38 9.39 -1.04 -5.18
CA TYR A 38 10.52 -1.86 -4.75
C TYR A 38 11.56 -1.12 -3.89
N LYS A 39 11.59 0.23 -3.93
CA LYS A 39 12.52 1.04 -3.12
C LYS A 39 11.95 1.34 -1.74
N GLY A 40 10.63 1.35 -1.58
CA GLY A 40 9.95 1.66 -0.33
C GLY A 40 8.57 2.25 -0.57
N ILE A 41 8.21 3.22 0.26
CA ILE A 41 6.85 3.74 0.37
C ILE A 41 6.88 5.27 0.48
N LYS A 42 5.86 5.92 -0.06
CA LYS A 42 5.63 7.35 0.12
C LYS A 42 4.16 7.69 -0.07
N GLU A 43 3.76 8.84 0.44
CA GLU A 43 2.47 9.43 0.10
C GLU A 43 2.39 9.69 -1.41
N TYR A 44 1.23 9.41 -1.99
CA TYR A 44 0.97 9.58 -3.41
C TYR A 44 0.17 10.86 -3.65
N THR A 45 0.77 11.80 -4.40
CA THR A 45 0.18 13.10 -4.71
C THR A 45 -0.27 13.22 -6.17
N GLY A 46 -0.27 12.11 -6.92
CA GLY A 46 -0.69 12.08 -8.32
C GLY A 46 -2.20 11.88 -8.47
N LYS A 47 -2.67 11.83 -9.72
CA LYS A 47 -4.06 11.44 -10.01
C LYS A 47 -4.28 9.99 -9.57
N ILE A 48 -5.31 9.75 -8.76
CA ILE A 48 -5.77 8.39 -8.45
C ILE A 48 -6.48 7.85 -9.70
N PRO A 49 -6.10 6.66 -10.21
CA PRO A 49 -6.78 6.04 -11.34
C PRO A 49 -8.27 5.79 -11.03
N ASP A 50 -9.14 6.04 -12.01
CA ASP A 50 -10.58 5.90 -11.85
C ASP A 50 -11.01 4.42 -11.77
N ASN A 51 -10.16 3.50 -12.22
CA ASN A 51 -10.40 2.06 -12.17
C ASN A 51 -9.12 1.21 -12.27
N LYS A 52 -9.25 -0.10 -12.02
CA LYS A 52 -8.14 -1.07 -12.09
C LYS A 52 -7.45 -1.12 -13.46
N ARG A 53 -8.17 -0.85 -14.57
CA ARG A 53 -7.59 -0.88 -15.92
C ARG A 53 -6.67 0.30 -16.17
N GLU A 54 -7.06 1.50 -15.76
CA GLU A 54 -6.22 2.71 -15.83
C GLU A 54 -4.97 2.54 -14.96
N ALA A 55 -5.13 2.02 -13.73
CA ALA A 55 -3.98 1.71 -12.86
C ALA A 55 -2.98 0.78 -13.54
N LYS A 56 -3.47 -0.27 -14.23
CA LYS A 56 -2.61 -1.20 -14.98
C LYS A 56 -1.89 -0.56 -16.15
N MET A 57 -2.47 0.45 -16.81
CA MET A 57 -1.77 1.21 -17.85
C MET A 57 -0.64 2.09 -17.30
N MET A 58 -0.69 2.39 -16.01
CA MET A 58 0.35 3.14 -15.29
C MET A 58 1.38 2.22 -14.59
N ASP A 59 1.39 0.92 -14.91
CA ASP A 59 2.17 -0.11 -14.21
C ASP A 59 1.90 -0.16 -12.69
N MET A 60 0.65 0.14 -12.29
CA MET A 60 0.18 0.10 -10.90
C MET A 60 -0.87 -0.99 -10.67
N GLU A 61 -0.96 -1.45 -9.42
CA GLU A 61 -2.10 -2.19 -8.88
C GLU A 61 -2.84 -1.29 -7.89
N LEU A 62 -4.12 -1.03 -8.15
CA LEU A 62 -4.97 -0.31 -7.20
C LEU A 62 -5.40 -1.27 -6.08
N VAL A 63 -4.98 -0.98 -4.86
CA VAL A 63 -5.25 -1.78 -3.66
C VAL A 63 -6.21 -1.00 -2.77
N ASP A 64 -7.50 -1.30 -2.91
CA ASP A 64 -8.54 -0.74 -2.06
C ASP A 64 -8.66 -1.51 -0.74
N VAL A 65 -8.22 -0.88 0.35
CA VAL A 65 -8.23 -1.44 1.70
C VAL A 65 -9.66 -1.77 2.17
N THR A 66 -10.62 -0.96 1.75
CA THR A 66 -12.04 -1.11 2.12
C THR A 66 -12.73 -2.23 1.34
N SER A 67 -12.10 -2.75 0.28
CA SER A 67 -12.60 -3.90 -0.44
C SER A 67 -12.57 -5.15 0.44
N SER A 68 -13.61 -5.97 0.36
CA SER A 68 -13.68 -7.29 1.00
C SER A 68 -12.59 -8.27 0.52
N GLU A 69 -11.95 -8.00 -0.63
CA GLU A 69 -10.79 -8.75 -1.11
C GLU A 69 -9.48 -8.39 -0.39
N VAL A 70 -9.47 -7.30 0.39
CA VAL A 70 -8.30 -6.82 1.12
C VAL A 70 -8.56 -6.91 2.62
N PHE A 71 -9.27 -5.95 3.22
CA PHE A 71 -9.64 -6.00 4.63
C PHE A 71 -11.13 -5.74 4.90
N GLY A 72 -11.84 -5.03 4.01
CA GLY A 72 -13.28 -4.80 4.10
C GLY A 72 -13.69 -3.55 4.90
N ASP A 73 -12.73 -2.83 5.47
CA ASP A 73 -12.95 -1.63 6.27
C ASP A 73 -11.74 -0.69 6.21
N GLU A 74 -11.97 0.60 6.44
CA GLU A 74 -10.91 1.58 6.60
C GLU A 74 -10.01 1.22 7.79
N LYS A 75 -8.70 1.35 7.61
CA LYS A 75 -7.73 1.06 8.66
C LYS A 75 -7.07 2.32 9.16
N THR A 76 -7.07 2.53 10.47
CA THR A 76 -6.23 3.57 11.09
C THR A 76 -4.74 3.23 10.97
N LEU A 77 -4.39 1.95 10.96
CA LEU A 77 -3.01 1.48 10.98
C LEU A 77 -2.83 0.33 10.00
N ILE A 78 -1.89 0.46 9.07
CA ILE A 78 -1.52 -0.56 8.08
C ILE A 78 -0.02 -0.85 8.19
N PHE A 79 0.34 -2.11 8.05
CA PHE A 79 1.74 -2.54 7.90
C PHE A 79 1.99 -2.96 6.45
N ILE A 80 3.10 -2.52 5.88
CA ILE A 80 3.44 -2.81 4.50
C ILE A 80 4.86 -3.35 4.44
N GLN A 81 4.98 -4.63 4.13
CA GLN A 81 6.26 -5.25 3.82
C GLN A 81 6.57 -5.02 2.34
N THR A 82 7.71 -4.39 2.07
CA THR A 82 8.14 -4.06 0.71
C THR A 82 9.30 -4.94 0.26
N LEU A 83 9.60 -4.92 -1.03
CA LEU A 83 10.63 -5.76 -1.64
C LEU A 83 12.07 -5.40 -1.23
N ASN A 84 12.27 -4.28 -0.51
CA ASN A 84 13.58 -3.89 0.04
C ASN A 84 13.90 -4.56 1.39
N GLY A 85 13.07 -5.49 1.88
CA GLY A 85 13.25 -6.16 3.18
C GLY A 85 12.72 -5.38 4.38
N LYS A 86 12.16 -4.18 4.19
CA LYS A 86 11.59 -3.35 5.25
C LYS A 86 10.09 -3.52 5.34
N GLU A 87 9.62 -3.49 6.58
CA GLU A 87 8.21 -3.29 6.90
C GLU A 87 7.99 -1.84 7.36
N TYR A 88 7.01 -1.20 6.73
CA TYR A 88 6.61 0.16 7.05
C TYR A 88 5.29 0.14 7.82
N LYS A 89 5.19 1.03 8.81
CA LYS A 89 3.96 1.39 9.48
C LYS A 89 3.38 2.63 8.83
N VAL A 90 2.14 2.54 8.39
CA VAL A 90 1.31 3.64 7.87
C VAL A 90 0.21 3.92 8.88
N ASP A 91 0.28 5.07 9.56
CA ASP A 91 -0.62 5.45 10.66
C ASP A 91 -1.46 6.66 10.25
N TYR A 92 -2.66 6.41 9.72
CA TYR A 92 -3.56 7.44 9.20
C TYR A 92 -4.04 8.44 10.28
N SER A 93 -3.93 8.09 11.56
CA SER A 93 -4.16 9.06 12.66
C SER A 93 -3.07 10.16 12.73
N LYS A 94 -1.97 9.98 12.01
CA LYS A 94 -0.80 10.88 11.97
C LYS A 94 -0.59 11.51 10.60
N LYS A 95 -1.58 11.48 9.71
CA LYS A 95 -1.53 12.12 8.38
C LYS A 95 -1.09 13.59 8.48
N GLY A 96 -0.27 14.04 7.52
CA GLY A 96 0.34 15.37 7.52
C GLY A 96 1.54 15.56 8.45
N THR A 97 2.01 14.50 9.12
CA THR A 97 3.20 14.56 10.00
C THR A 97 4.27 13.58 9.56
N SER A 98 5.51 13.75 10.05
CA SER A 98 6.61 12.79 9.85
C SER A 98 6.39 11.43 10.57
N LEU A 99 5.28 11.27 11.28
CA LEU A 99 4.89 10.01 11.92
C LEU A 99 3.94 9.19 11.05
N PHE A 100 3.44 9.75 9.95
CA PHE A 100 2.47 9.10 9.06
C PHE A 100 3.03 7.80 8.47
N ILE A 101 4.24 7.85 7.91
CA ILE A 101 4.94 6.70 7.33
C ILE A 101 6.27 6.54 8.03
N ARG A 102 6.50 5.38 8.64
CA ARG A 102 7.77 5.04 9.31
C ARG A 102 8.20 3.61 9.02
N VAL A 103 9.50 3.37 9.03
CA VAL A 103 10.03 2.01 9.09
C VAL A 103 9.65 1.43 10.46
N HIS A 104 8.95 0.29 10.47
CA HIS A 104 8.60 -0.46 11.68
C HIS A 104 9.66 -1.50 12.02
N GLN A 105 10.09 -2.25 11.00
CA GLN A 105 11.11 -3.28 11.09
C GLN A 105 12.00 -3.22 9.86
N ASP A 106 13.29 -3.43 10.07
CA ASP A 106 14.28 -3.55 9.01
C ASP A 106 14.89 -4.95 9.14
N SER A 107 14.45 -5.89 8.29
CA SER A 107 15.02 -7.23 8.30
C SER A 107 16.37 -7.17 7.58
N ILE A 108 17.44 -7.13 8.36
CA ILE A 108 18.82 -7.23 7.88
C ILE A 108 19.15 -8.72 7.74
N PHE A 109 18.63 -9.37 6.71
CA PHE A 109 19.03 -10.72 6.33
C PHE A 109 19.52 -10.74 4.88
#